data_AF-A0A969HQW5-F1
#
_entry.id   AF-A0A969HQW5-F1
#
_cell.length_a   1.000
_cell.length_b   1.000
_cell.length_c   1.000
_cell.angle_alpha   90.00
_cell.angle_beta   90.00
_cell.angle_gamma   90.00
#
_symmetry.space_group_name_H-M   'P 1'
#
loop_
_entity.id
_entity.type
_entity.pdbx_description
1 polymer ?
#
loop_
_entity_poly.entity_id
_entity_poly.type
_entity_poly.pdbx_seq_one_letter_code
_entity_poly.pdbx_strand_id
1 'polypeptide(L)'
;TIFTTAGDVTALEWIEQNTAPTSQFLINTTGWFSHVDRGTDGGWWITPLTGRSTSLPPALYTYADPAYVAATHARSRTVAEYTPGNEQAIYDLITQQGIDYVYLGAEPEPLTPQVFADTERFAKVYERDGITIFAVLGTP
;
A
#
# COMPACT_ATOMS: atom_id res chain seq x y z
N THR A 1 11.68 -0.01 -16.36
CA THR A 1 10.67 0.77 -15.61
C THR A 1 11.34 1.44 -14.45
N ILE A 2 11.03 2.72 -14.21
CA ILE A 2 11.42 3.44 -13.00
C ILE A 2 10.25 3.26 -12.03
N PHE A 3 10.49 2.67 -10.85
CA PHE A 3 9.43 2.40 -9.86
C PHE A 3 9.18 3.57 -8.90
N THR A 4 9.82 4.71 -9.14
CA THR A 4 9.82 5.87 -8.23
C THR A 4 10.08 7.15 -9.01
N THR A 5 9.17 8.09 -8.90
CA THR A 5 9.19 9.41 -9.52
C THR A 5 9.60 10.48 -8.50
N ALA A 6 9.82 11.71 -8.96
CA ALA A 6 10.00 12.85 -8.05
C ALA A 6 8.74 13.14 -7.21
N GLY A 7 7.55 12.79 -7.73
CA GLY A 7 6.29 12.86 -7.00
C GLY A 7 6.28 11.93 -5.79
N ASP A 8 6.79 10.70 -5.96
CA ASP A 8 6.88 9.74 -4.86
C ASP A 8 7.77 10.26 -3.71
N VAL A 9 8.89 10.92 -4.03
CA VAL A 9 9.78 11.54 -3.00
C VAL A 9 9.02 12.58 -2.18
N THR A 10 8.30 13.48 -2.84
CA THR A 10 7.53 14.53 -2.17
C THR A 10 6.39 13.93 -1.32
N ALA A 11 5.77 12.85 -1.80
CA ALA A 11 4.73 12.14 -1.06
C ALA A 11 5.30 11.42 0.17
N LEU A 12 6.51 10.85 0.08
CA LEU A 12 7.19 10.21 1.21
C LEU A 12 7.58 11.22 2.30
N GLU A 13 8.06 12.41 1.92
CA GLU A 13 8.30 13.51 2.87
C GLU A 13 7.01 13.93 3.56
N TRP A 14 5.90 14.01 2.82
CA TRP A 14 4.60 14.30 3.40
C TRP A 14 4.17 13.20 4.38
N ILE A 15 4.33 11.92 4.02
CA ILE A 15 4.00 10.77 4.89
C ILE A 15 4.76 10.85 6.21
N GLU A 16 6.07 11.12 6.16
CA GLU A 16 6.91 11.21 7.35
C GLU A 16 6.46 12.33 8.30
N GLN A 17 6.01 13.46 7.75
CA GLN A 17 5.61 14.64 8.52
C GLN A 17 4.15 14.61 9.02
N ASN A 18 3.26 13.88 8.33
CA ASN A 18 1.81 14.01 8.53
C ASN A 18 1.11 12.73 9.05
N THR A 19 1.82 11.61 9.15
CA THR A 19 1.24 10.35 9.67
C THR A 19 1.93 9.90 10.95
N ALA A 20 1.23 9.10 11.77
CA ALA A 20 1.84 8.56 12.98
C ALA A 20 3.00 7.61 12.62
N PRO A 21 4.06 7.52 13.44
CA PRO A 21 5.16 6.58 13.20
C PRO A 21 4.73 5.11 13.16
N THR A 22 3.60 4.78 13.77
CA THR A 22 3.00 3.44 13.81
C THR A 22 2.01 3.19 12.68
N SER A 23 1.82 4.15 11.76
CA SER A 23 0.83 4.01 10.71
C SER A 23 1.17 2.90 9.72
N GLN A 24 0.12 2.21 9.27
CA GLN A 24 0.20 1.09 8.34
C GLN A 24 -0.40 1.46 6.98
N PHE A 25 0.37 1.22 5.91
CA PHE A 25 0.01 1.59 4.54
C PHE A 25 -0.33 0.37 3.68
N LEU A 26 -1.46 0.42 2.97
CA LEU A 26 -1.72 -0.45 1.84
C LEU A 26 -1.06 0.13 0.58
N ILE A 27 -0.29 -0.71 -0.11
CA ILE A 27 0.38 -0.37 -1.37
C ILE A 27 0.02 -1.40 -2.44
N ASN A 28 0.10 -1.02 -3.71
CA ASN A 28 -0.03 -1.98 -4.81
C ASN A 28 1.18 -2.92 -4.87
N THR A 29 0.94 -4.20 -5.20
CA THR A 29 1.98 -5.24 -5.17
C THR A 29 1.94 -6.13 -6.41
N THR A 30 3.06 -6.78 -6.70
CA THR A 30 3.18 -7.75 -7.79
C THR A 30 4.29 -8.76 -7.49
N GLY A 31 4.23 -9.93 -8.13
CA GLY A 31 5.32 -10.90 -8.08
C GLY A 31 6.57 -10.35 -8.76
N TRP A 32 7.75 -10.68 -8.22
CA TRP A 32 9.02 -10.17 -8.75
C TRP A 32 9.97 -11.27 -9.21
N PHE A 33 10.64 -11.95 -8.27
CA PHE A 33 11.64 -12.96 -8.56
C PHE A 33 11.47 -14.15 -7.63
N SER A 34 11.38 -15.36 -8.20
CA SER A 34 11.16 -16.59 -7.43
C SER A 34 9.93 -16.44 -6.51
N HIS A 35 10.12 -16.57 -5.20
CA HIS A 35 9.09 -16.42 -4.17
C HIS A 35 9.18 -15.06 -3.47
N VAL A 36 9.50 -14.00 -4.20
CA VAL A 36 9.60 -12.63 -3.67
C VAL A 36 8.59 -11.75 -4.39
N ASP A 37 7.75 -11.08 -3.61
CA ASP A 37 6.85 -10.04 -4.09
C ASP A 37 7.47 -8.65 -3.86
N ARG A 38 7.02 -7.65 -4.63
CA ARG A 38 7.43 -6.24 -4.48
C ARG A 38 6.26 -5.29 -4.66
N GLY A 39 6.43 -4.04 -4.23
CA GLY A 39 5.54 -2.94 -4.59
C GLY A 39 5.68 -2.54 -6.07
N THR A 40 4.61 -2.03 -6.68
CA THR A 40 4.60 -1.58 -8.08
C THR A 40 4.94 -0.10 -8.24
N ASP A 41 4.83 0.69 -7.17
CA ASP A 41 5.04 2.14 -7.14
C ASP A 41 5.92 2.60 -5.96
N GLY A 42 6.00 3.91 -5.72
CA GLY A 42 6.81 4.48 -4.64
C GLY A 42 6.36 4.11 -3.23
N GLY A 43 5.17 3.51 -3.07
CA GLY A 43 4.70 2.96 -1.80
C GLY A 43 5.66 1.92 -1.23
N TRP A 44 6.42 1.22 -2.09
CA TRP A 44 7.45 0.28 -1.68
C TRP A 44 8.54 0.88 -0.77
N TRP A 45 8.78 2.18 -0.92
CA TRP A 45 9.83 2.89 -0.19
C TRP A 45 9.37 3.52 1.12
N ILE A 46 8.08 3.43 1.47
CA ILE A 46 7.53 3.97 2.72
C ILE A 46 8.28 3.40 3.92
N THR A 47 8.41 2.06 4.02
CA THR A 47 9.12 1.42 5.13
C THR A 47 10.57 1.90 5.28
N PRO A 48 11.44 1.75 4.26
CA PRO A 48 12.85 2.11 4.43
C PRO A 48 13.13 3.62 4.55
N LEU A 49 12.25 4.49 4.04
CA LEU A 49 12.51 5.94 4.02
C LEU A 49 11.76 6.72 5.09
N THR A 50 10.66 6.20 5.63
CA THR A 50 9.83 6.91 6.63
C THR A 50 9.66 6.15 7.94
N GLY A 51 10.02 4.86 7.97
CA GLY A 51 9.82 3.97 9.11
C GLY A 51 8.37 3.48 9.32
N ARG A 52 7.40 3.95 8.52
CA ARG A 52 5.99 3.48 8.58
C ARG A 52 5.88 2.11 7.90
N SER A 53 5.00 1.26 8.40
CA SER A 53 4.87 -0.10 7.88
C SER A 53 4.00 -0.13 6.61
N THR A 54 4.19 -1.15 5.78
CA THR A 54 3.42 -1.40 4.56
C THR A 54 2.81 -2.80 4.55
N SER A 55 1.71 -3.00 3.80
CA SER A 55 1.00 -4.27 3.64
C SER A 55 1.89 -5.39 3.07
N LEU A 56 2.86 -5.00 2.25
CA LEU A 56 3.99 -5.81 1.83
C LEU A 56 5.30 -5.14 2.32
N PRO A 57 6.01 -5.72 3.30
CA PRO A 57 7.30 -5.21 3.79
C PRO A 57 8.42 -5.38 2.77
N PRO A 58 9.58 -4.70 2.94
CA PRO A 58 10.75 -4.88 2.07
C PRO A 58 11.15 -6.35 1.89
N ALA A 59 11.75 -6.67 0.74
CA ALA A 59 12.05 -8.04 0.29
C ALA A 59 12.79 -8.94 1.31
N LEU A 60 13.44 -8.36 2.31
CA LEU A 60 14.03 -9.08 3.44
C LEU A 60 13.02 -9.88 4.27
N TYR A 61 11.71 -9.64 4.12
CA TYR A 61 10.67 -10.43 4.77
C TYR A 61 10.77 -11.92 4.46
N THR A 62 11.35 -12.28 3.31
CA THR A 62 11.57 -13.67 2.87
C THR A 62 12.48 -14.47 3.81
N TYR A 63 13.24 -13.81 4.68
CA TYR A 63 14.07 -14.44 5.71
C TYR A 63 13.39 -14.55 7.07
N ALA A 64 12.13 -14.09 7.20
CA ALA A 64 11.37 -14.20 8.43
C ALA A 64 10.82 -15.61 8.66
N ASP A 65 10.06 -15.79 9.75
CA ASP A 65 9.37 -17.05 10.04
C ASP A 65 8.46 -17.47 8.87
N PRO A 66 8.42 -18.78 8.49
CA PRO A 66 7.62 -19.25 7.36
C PRO A 66 6.15 -18.88 7.41
N ALA A 67 5.54 -18.80 8.60
CA ALA A 67 4.13 -18.40 8.74
C ALA A 67 3.94 -16.92 8.39
N TYR A 68 4.90 -16.06 8.77
CA TYR A 68 4.89 -14.65 8.40
C TYR A 68 5.09 -14.46 6.89
N VAL A 69 6.01 -15.22 6.29
CA VAL A 69 6.25 -15.22 4.84
C VAL A 69 4.98 -15.61 4.09
N ALA A 70 4.33 -16.71 4.50
CA ALA A 70 3.08 -17.19 3.89
C ALA A 70 1.94 -16.16 4.02
N ALA A 71 1.77 -15.55 5.19
CA ALA A 71 0.76 -14.51 5.40
C ALA A 71 1.04 -13.28 4.53
N THR A 72 2.31 -12.90 4.37
CA THR A 72 2.73 -11.78 3.51
C THR A 72 2.40 -12.04 2.05
N HIS A 73 2.69 -13.24 1.55
CA HIS A 73 2.30 -13.65 0.20
C HIS A 73 0.79 -13.68 0.00
N ALA A 74 0.01 -14.12 1.00
CA ALA A 74 -1.43 -14.12 0.90
C ALA A 74 -1.98 -12.70 0.71
N ARG A 75 -1.48 -11.73 1.49
CA ARG A 75 -1.86 -10.31 1.36
C ARG A 75 -1.44 -9.74 0.01
N SER A 76 -0.21 -9.99 -0.41
CA SER A 76 0.28 -9.52 -1.71
C SER A 76 -0.58 -10.08 -2.85
N ARG A 77 -0.94 -11.37 -2.79
CA ARG A 77 -1.83 -11.98 -3.77
C ARG A 77 -3.20 -11.32 -3.81
N THR A 78 -3.82 -11.06 -2.65
CA THR A 78 -5.11 -10.36 -2.59
C THR A 78 -5.07 -9.01 -3.31
N VAL A 79 -3.98 -8.27 -3.16
CA VAL A 79 -3.79 -7.00 -3.88
C VAL A 79 -3.51 -7.24 -5.37
N ALA A 80 -2.54 -8.09 -5.70
CA ALA A 80 -2.06 -8.28 -7.08
C ALA A 80 -3.10 -8.90 -8.02
N GLU A 81 -3.99 -9.74 -7.49
CA GLU A 81 -5.06 -10.41 -8.26
C GLU A 81 -6.40 -9.67 -8.22
N TYR A 82 -6.44 -8.46 -7.64
CA TYR A 82 -7.65 -7.65 -7.59
C TYR A 82 -8.19 -7.37 -9.00
N THR A 83 -9.51 -7.47 -9.14
CA THR A 83 -10.26 -7.06 -10.33
C THR A 83 -11.45 -6.20 -9.92
N PRO A 84 -11.82 -5.16 -10.70
CA PRO A 84 -13.02 -4.36 -10.45
C PRO A 84 -14.26 -5.21 -10.22
N GLY A 85 -15.04 -4.86 -9.18
CA GLY A 85 -16.20 -5.61 -8.70
C GLY A 85 -15.92 -6.57 -7.52
N ASN A 86 -14.64 -6.71 -7.11
CA ASN A 86 -14.22 -7.55 -5.99
C ASN A 86 -13.61 -6.72 -4.83
N GLU A 87 -14.09 -5.50 -4.61
CA GLU A 87 -13.53 -4.54 -3.63
C GLU A 87 -13.60 -5.08 -2.19
N GLN A 88 -14.56 -5.95 -1.88
CA GLN A 88 -14.75 -6.48 -0.53
C GLN A 88 -13.49 -7.16 0.01
N ALA A 89 -12.74 -7.89 -0.82
CA ALA A 89 -11.50 -8.54 -0.39
C ALA A 89 -10.41 -7.52 0.03
N ILE A 90 -10.39 -6.34 -0.61
CA ILE A 90 -9.50 -5.23 -0.25
C ILE A 90 -9.95 -4.56 1.04
N TYR A 91 -11.25 -4.37 1.23
CA TYR A 91 -11.79 -3.81 2.47
C TYR A 91 -11.58 -4.74 3.67
N ASP A 92 -11.72 -6.05 3.46
CA ASP A 92 -11.42 -7.06 4.47
C ASP A 92 -9.93 -7.04 4.83
N LEU A 93 -9.04 -6.93 3.83
CA LEU A 93 -7.61 -6.78 4.05
C LEU A 93 -7.28 -5.52 4.85
N ILE A 94 -7.89 -4.38 4.52
CA ILE A 94 -7.74 -3.10 5.23
C ILE A 94 -8.09 -3.27 6.70
N THR A 95 -9.24 -3.88 6.98
CA THR A 95 -9.73 -4.11 8.34
C THR A 95 -8.84 -5.08 9.12
N GLN A 96 -8.52 -6.24 8.52
CA GLN A 96 -7.75 -7.30 9.18
C GLN A 96 -6.30 -6.90 9.48
N GLN A 97 -5.72 -5.99 8.69
CA GLN A 97 -4.34 -5.54 8.85
C GLN A 97 -4.23 -4.21 9.60
N GLY A 98 -5.35 -3.58 9.98
CA GLY A 98 -5.36 -2.26 10.59
C GLY A 98 -4.68 -1.23 9.70
N ILE A 99 -5.01 -1.22 8.40
CA ILE A 99 -4.47 -0.24 7.45
C ILE A 99 -5.05 1.14 7.80
N ASP A 100 -4.18 2.13 8.00
CA ASP A 100 -4.55 3.52 8.25
C ASP A 100 -4.61 4.34 6.95
N TYR A 101 -3.77 3.99 5.97
CA TYR A 101 -3.62 4.74 4.73
C TYR A 101 -3.49 3.84 3.50
N VAL A 102 -3.94 4.31 2.35
CA VAL A 102 -3.69 3.69 1.04
C VAL A 102 -2.83 4.63 0.21
N TYR A 103 -1.72 4.12 -0.32
CA TYR A 103 -0.84 4.83 -1.25
C TYR A 103 -1.06 4.34 -2.68
N LEU A 104 -1.23 5.27 -3.61
CA LEU A 104 -1.36 4.98 -5.03
C LEU A 104 -0.40 5.87 -5.83
N GLY A 105 0.50 5.24 -6.58
CA GLY A 105 1.42 5.93 -7.49
C GLY A 105 0.75 6.59 -8.70
N ALA A 106 1.56 7.18 -9.58
CA ALA A 106 1.10 7.92 -10.76
C ALA A 106 0.39 7.05 -11.82
N GLU A 107 0.76 5.78 -11.92
CA GLU A 107 0.12 4.78 -12.78
C GLU A 107 -0.31 3.60 -11.88
N PRO A 108 -1.36 3.77 -11.06
CA PRO A 108 -1.66 2.83 -10.00
C PRO A 108 -2.39 1.61 -10.55
N GLU A 109 -1.79 0.44 -10.40
CA GLU A 109 -2.39 -0.86 -10.75
C GLU A 109 -1.99 -1.95 -9.73
N PRO A 110 -2.89 -2.89 -9.41
CA PRO A 110 -4.27 -3.00 -9.92
C PRO A 110 -5.28 -2.14 -9.15
N LEU A 111 -4.96 -1.69 -7.94
CA LEU A 111 -5.82 -0.78 -7.18
C LEU A 111 -5.69 0.63 -7.76
N THR A 112 -6.82 1.27 -7.99
CA THR A 112 -6.95 2.63 -8.53
C THR A 112 -7.73 3.52 -7.54
N PRO A 113 -7.70 4.86 -7.69
CA PRO A 113 -8.44 5.75 -6.80
C PRO A 113 -9.95 5.45 -6.73
N GLN A 114 -10.53 4.88 -7.79
CA GLN A 114 -11.95 4.50 -7.87
C GLN A 114 -12.35 3.46 -6.81
N VAL A 115 -11.41 2.59 -6.40
CA VAL A 115 -11.62 1.60 -5.33
C VAL A 115 -11.91 2.29 -3.99
N PHE A 116 -11.44 3.51 -3.80
CA PHE A 116 -11.52 4.27 -2.54
C PHE A 116 -12.41 5.52 -2.67
N ALA A 117 -13.38 5.48 -3.59
CA ALA A 117 -14.27 6.62 -3.86
C ALA A 117 -15.35 6.83 -2.78
N ASP A 118 -15.60 5.84 -1.91
CA ASP A 118 -16.53 5.95 -0.80
C ASP A 118 -15.99 6.92 0.26
N THR A 119 -16.51 8.15 0.24
CA THR A 119 -16.07 9.23 1.14
C THR A 119 -16.47 9.04 2.59
N GLU A 120 -17.36 8.09 2.90
CA GLU A 120 -17.67 7.72 4.28
C GLU A 120 -16.59 6.81 4.87
N ARG A 121 -15.87 6.07 4.02
CA ARG A 121 -14.81 5.12 4.41
C ARG A 121 -13.40 5.65 4.17
N PHE A 122 -13.23 6.58 3.24
CA PHE A 122 -11.92 7.06 2.81
C PHE A 122 -11.90 8.57 2.65
N ALA A 123 -10.89 9.22 3.22
CA ALA A 123 -10.60 10.63 2.97
C ALA A 123 -9.36 10.75 2.09
N LYS A 124 -9.47 11.41 0.94
CA LYS A 124 -8.29 11.78 0.14
C LYS A 124 -7.53 12.90 0.85
N VAL A 125 -6.37 12.57 1.41
CA VAL A 125 -5.56 13.49 2.25
C VAL A 125 -4.35 14.06 1.51
N TYR A 126 -3.98 13.46 0.39
CA TYR A 126 -2.90 13.92 -0.48
C TYR A 126 -3.25 13.65 -1.94
N GLU A 127 -3.01 14.63 -2.81
CA GLU A 127 -3.04 14.48 -4.26
C GLU A 127 -2.07 15.48 -4.89
N ARG A 128 -0.97 14.97 -5.45
CA ARG A 128 0.05 15.80 -6.11
C ARG A 128 0.94 14.93 -6.99
N ASP A 129 1.34 15.47 -8.15
CA ASP A 129 2.31 14.83 -9.06
C ASP A 129 1.93 13.38 -9.45
N GLY A 130 0.63 13.12 -9.59
CA GLY A 130 0.05 11.80 -9.91
C GLY A 130 -0.12 10.87 -8.71
N ILE A 131 0.46 11.19 -7.55
CA ILE A 131 0.35 10.37 -6.35
C ILE A 131 -0.93 10.73 -5.58
N THR A 132 -1.66 9.71 -5.13
CA THR A 132 -2.83 9.87 -4.27
C THR A 132 -2.65 9.10 -2.97
N ILE A 133 -2.99 9.72 -1.84
CA ILE A 133 -3.06 9.03 -0.54
C ILE A 133 -4.46 9.19 0.05
N PHE A 134 -5.07 8.07 0.41
CA PHE A 134 -6.31 8.02 1.16
C PHE A 134 -6.03 7.65 2.61
N ALA A 135 -6.66 8.34 3.56
CA ALA A 135 -6.79 7.90 4.94
C ALA A 135 -8.05 7.05 5.09
N VAL A 136 -7.96 5.96 5.84
CA VAL A 136 -9.10 5.11 6.20
C VAL A 136 -9.86 5.78 7.34
N LEU A 137 -11.13 6.08 7.12
CA LEU A 137 -12.02 6.71 8.10
C LEU A 137 -12.68 5.61 8.90
N GLY A 138 -12.22 5.42 10.14
CA GLY A 138 -12.84 4.57 11.16
C GLY A 138 -13.20 3.17 10.70
N THR A 139 -12.38 2.17 11.02
CA THR A 139 -12.94 0.84 11.27
C THR A 139 -13.68 0.84 12.61
N PRO A 140 -14.85 0.18 12.72
CA PRO A 140 -15.64 0.13 13.96
C PRO A 140 -14.88 -0.45 15.14
#